data_AF-A0AAW1C3F4-F1
#
_entry.id   AF-A0AAW1C3F4-F1
#
_cell.length_a   1.000
_cell.length_b   1.000
_cell.length_c   1.000
_cell.angle_alpha   90.00
_cell.angle_beta   90.00
_cell.angle_gamma   90.00
#
_symmetry.space_group_name_H-M   'P 1'
#
loop_
_entity.id
_entity.type
_entity.pdbx_description
1 polymer ?
#
loop_
_entity_poly.entity_id
_entity_poly.type
_entity_poly.pdbx_seq_one_letter_code
_entity_poly.pdbx_strand_id
1 'polypeptide(L)'
;MTVKIRTGVQEKTNLAHKLIPNLREWGASLVTLHGRSREQRYTKMADWEYIAECVKVASPMPLFGNGDIFSFEDANRAMASGVSGIMIARGALIKPWIFTEIKEQRHWDISSRERLDILQDYTNYGLEHWGSDTQGVEKTRKFLLEWLSFLCRYIPVGLLERLPQRINERPPYYLGRDPLETLMASQNVDDWVKISEMLLGRVPADFSFLPKHKANSYK
;
A
#
# COMPACT_ATOMS: atom_id res chain seq x y z
N MET A 1 -19.30 16.22 -0.71
CA MET A 1 -18.72 15.55 0.49
C MET A 1 -18.51 14.08 0.17
N THR A 2 -17.43 13.42 0.59
CA THR A 2 -17.26 11.95 0.43
C THR A 2 -17.02 11.29 1.78
N VAL A 3 -17.34 10.00 1.91
CA VAL A 3 -17.23 9.26 3.18
C VAL A 3 -16.49 7.95 2.96
N LYS A 4 -15.49 7.64 3.82
CA LYS A 4 -14.80 6.34 3.81
C LYS A 4 -15.17 5.52 5.04
N ILE A 5 -15.68 4.32 4.82
CA ILE A 5 -16.13 3.42 5.89
C ILE A 5 -15.50 2.02 5.77
N ARG A 6 -15.70 1.21 6.80
CA ARG A 6 -15.41 -0.22 6.89
C ARG A 6 -16.72 -1.01 6.91
N THR A 7 -16.67 -2.33 6.79
CA THR A 7 -17.89 -3.15 6.79
C THR A 7 -18.68 -3.05 8.10
N GLY A 8 -17.99 -2.84 9.22
CA GLY A 8 -18.55 -2.69 10.56
C GLY A 8 -17.45 -2.54 11.62
N VAL A 9 -17.85 -2.55 12.89
CA VAL A 9 -16.91 -2.53 14.02
C VAL A 9 -16.39 -3.92 14.33
N GLN A 10 -17.31 -4.87 14.50
CA GLN A 10 -17.02 -6.26 14.89
C GLN A 10 -16.89 -7.19 13.70
N GLU A 11 -16.13 -8.27 13.87
CA GLU A 11 -16.16 -9.37 12.89
C GLU A 11 -17.55 -10.01 12.81
N LYS A 12 -17.99 -10.43 11.62
CA LYS A 12 -19.30 -11.07 11.34
C LYS A 12 -20.54 -10.19 11.57
N THR A 13 -20.37 -8.95 12.02
CA THR A 13 -21.48 -7.98 12.17
C THR A 13 -21.27 -6.82 11.21
N ASN A 14 -21.60 -7.07 9.95
CA ASN A 14 -21.54 -6.07 8.90
C ASN A 14 -22.71 -5.07 9.04
N LEU A 15 -22.40 -3.77 9.03
CA LEU A 15 -23.35 -2.66 9.21
C LEU A 15 -23.34 -1.65 8.06
N ALA A 16 -22.33 -1.68 7.18
CA ALA A 16 -22.20 -0.71 6.09
C ALA A 16 -23.45 -0.64 5.21
N HIS A 17 -24.07 -1.77 4.84
CA HIS A 17 -25.28 -1.82 4.03
C HIS A 17 -26.48 -1.08 4.66
N LYS A 18 -26.53 -0.96 5.99
CA LYS A 18 -27.55 -0.19 6.71
C LYS A 18 -27.24 1.30 6.77
N LEU A 19 -25.96 1.66 6.82
CA LEU A 19 -25.51 3.04 6.94
C LEU A 19 -25.48 3.77 5.60
N ILE A 20 -25.13 3.09 4.52
CA ILE A 20 -24.95 3.66 3.18
C ILE A 20 -26.20 4.44 2.67
N PRO A 21 -27.45 3.94 2.82
CA PRO A 21 -28.64 4.69 2.42
C PRO A 21 -28.78 6.03 3.15
N ASN A 22 -28.49 6.05 4.47
CA ASN A 22 -28.52 7.27 5.26
C ASN A 22 -27.44 8.26 4.80
N LEU A 23 -26.22 7.79 4.51
CA LEU A 23 -25.16 8.66 3.99
C LEU A 23 -25.57 9.34 2.69
N ARG A 24 -26.26 8.62 1.80
CA ARG A 24 -26.84 9.16 0.57
C ARG A 24 -27.89 10.23 0.87
N GLU A 25 -28.83 9.95 1.77
CA GLU A 25 -29.88 10.90 2.17
C GLU A 25 -29.30 12.17 2.84
N TRP A 26 -28.21 12.02 3.58
CA TRP A 26 -27.48 13.15 4.18
C TRP A 26 -26.61 13.92 3.17
N GLY A 27 -26.64 13.56 1.88
CA GLY A 27 -25.99 14.30 0.80
C GLY A 27 -24.53 13.91 0.54
N ALA A 28 -24.08 12.72 0.95
CA ALA A 28 -22.79 12.20 0.52
C ALA A 28 -22.77 12.03 -1.01
N SER A 29 -21.68 12.46 -1.65
CA SER A 29 -21.49 12.40 -3.10
C SER A 29 -20.84 11.09 -3.55
N LEU A 30 -20.14 10.41 -2.63
CA LEU A 30 -19.47 9.12 -2.87
C LEU A 30 -19.17 8.46 -1.53
N VAL A 31 -19.30 7.13 -1.49
CA VAL A 31 -18.84 6.31 -0.37
C VAL A 31 -17.70 5.39 -0.81
N THR A 32 -16.61 5.33 -0.04
CA THR A 32 -15.57 4.32 -0.21
C THR A 32 -15.71 3.27 0.89
N LEU A 33 -15.92 2.02 0.53
CA LEU A 33 -16.05 0.91 1.48
C LEU A 33 -14.79 0.05 1.48
N HIS A 34 -14.15 -0.05 2.64
CA HIS A 34 -13.13 -1.07 2.87
C HIS A 34 -13.79 -2.39 3.26
N GLY A 35 -13.47 -3.47 2.55
CA GLY A 35 -14.08 -4.81 2.71
C GLY A 35 -13.70 -5.55 4.00
N ARG A 36 -13.28 -4.86 5.06
CA ARG A 36 -13.04 -5.46 6.38
C ARG A 36 -13.67 -4.64 7.49
N SER A 37 -14.02 -5.31 8.58
CA SER A 37 -14.42 -4.68 9.83
C SER A 37 -13.22 -4.03 10.51
N ARG A 38 -13.46 -3.24 11.55
CA ARG A 38 -12.39 -2.65 12.37
C ARG A 38 -11.56 -3.73 13.06
N GLU A 39 -12.20 -4.72 13.67
CA GLU A 39 -11.55 -5.81 14.43
C GLU A 39 -10.68 -6.73 13.57
N GLN A 40 -11.07 -6.98 12.33
CA GLN A 40 -10.28 -7.79 11.40
C GLN A 40 -8.91 -7.18 11.08
N ARG A 41 -8.65 -5.90 11.42
CA ARG A 41 -7.39 -5.19 11.17
C ARG A 41 -6.83 -5.50 9.77
N TYR A 42 -5.79 -6.35 9.72
CA TYR A 42 -5.13 -6.85 8.52
C TYR A 42 -5.03 -8.39 8.47
N THR A 43 -5.74 -9.09 9.35
CA THR A 43 -5.61 -10.55 9.53
C THR A 43 -6.42 -11.36 8.52
N LYS A 44 -7.41 -10.74 7.89
CA LYS A 44 -8.27 -11.36 6.87
C LYS A 44 -8.21 -10.59 5.55
N MET A 45 -8.62 -11.28 4.49
CA MET A 45 -8.83 -10.68 3.17
C MET A 45 -10.07 -9.80 3.18
N ALA A 46 -10.09 -8.80 2.31
CA ALA A 46 -11.25 -7.96 2.06
C ALA A 46 -12.39 -8.77 1.40
N ASP A 47 -13.59 -8.61 1.95
CA ASP A 47 -14.83 -9.22 1.49
C ASP A 47 -15.41 -8.41 0.32
N TRP A 48 -15.05 -8.81 -0.90
CA TRP A 48 -15.52 -8.18 -2.13
C TRP A 48 -16.95 -8.57 -2.51
N GLU A 49 -17.45 -9.71 -2.02
CA GLU A 49 -18.84 -10.12 -2.20
C GLU A 49 -19.77 -9.17 -1.43
N TYR A 50 -19.43 -8.88 -0.17
CA TYR A 50 -20.17 -7.90 0.62
C TYR A 50 -20.05 -6.46 0.08
N ILE A 51 -18.91 -6.10 -0.53
CA ILE A 51 -18.79 -4.83 -1.26
C ILE A 51 -19.81 -4.79 -2.41
N ALA A 52 -19.93 -5.87 -3.20
CA ALA A 52 -20.89 -5.95 -4.30
C ALA A 52 -22.35 -5.82 -3.81
N GLU A 53 -22.69 -6.38 -2.65
CA GLU A 53 -23.99 -6.16 -2.01
C GLU A 53 -24.20 -4.68 -1.64
N CYS A 54 -23.17 -4.04 -1.08
CA CYS A 54 -23.22 -2.63 -0.71
C CYS A 54 -23.36 -1.69 -1.93
N VAL A 55 -22.83 -2.07 -3.10
CA VAL A 55 -23.04 -1.33 -4.36
C VAL A 55 -24.54 -1.20 -4.68
N LYS A 56 -25.30 -2.28 -4.51
CA LYS A 56 -26.75 -2.31 -4.82
C LYS A 56 -27.53 -1.29 -4.01
N VAL A 57 -27.23 -1.17 -2.71
CA VAL A 57 -27.90 -0.23 -1.80
C VAL A 57 -27.35 1.19 -1.86
N ALA A 58 -26.14 1.39 -2.41
CA ALA A 58 -25.56 2.71 -2.61
C ALA A 58 -26.20 3.48 -3.76
N SER A 59 -26.63 2.76 -4.81
CA SER A 59 -27.20 3.36 -6.02
C SER A 59 -28.32 4.37 -5.72
N PRO A 60 -28.36 5.54 -6.38
CA PRO A 60 -27.49 5.97 -7.50
C PRO A 60 -26.15 6.61 -7.06
N MET A 61 -25.88 6.73 -5.75
CA MET A 61 -24.60 7.29 -5.28
C MET A 61 -23.46 6.31 -5.62
N PRO A 62 -22.33 6.79 -6.20
CA PRO A 62 -21.22 5.92 -6.53
C PRO A 62 -20.55 5.34 -5.28
N LEU A 63 -20.16 4.06 -5.38
CA LEU A 63 -19.41 3.36 -4.34
C LEU A 63 -18.05 2.92 -4.88
N PHE A 64 -16.98 3.30 -4.17
CA PHE A 64 -15.63 2.81 -4.43
C PHE A 64 -15.27 1.66 -3.50
N GLY A 65 -14.74 0.58 -4.07
CA GLY A 65 -14.23 -0.56 -3.32
C GLY A 65 -12.79 -0.35 -2.84
N ASN A 66 -12.44 -0.92 -1.69
CA ASN A 66 -11.09 -0.83 -1.15
C ASN A 66 -10.71 -2.09 -0.39
N GLY A 67 -9.57 -2.70 -0.74
CA GLY A 67 -9.02 -3.80 0.05
C GLY A 67 -8.23 -4.78 -0.80
N ASP A 68 -7.01 -5.07 -0.36
CA ASP A 68 -6.15 -6.14 -0.88
C ASP A 68 -5.95 -6.16 -2.41
N ILE A 69 -5.82 -4.98 -3.01
CA ILE A 69 -5.47 -4.80 -4.44
C ILE A 69 -3.95 -4.66 -4.55
N PHE A 70 -3.28 -5.67 -5.11
CA PHE A 70 -1.82 -5.73 -5.25
C PHE A 70 -1.35 -6.03 -6.68
N SER A 71 -2.27 -6.17 -7.63
CA SER A 71 -1.98 -6.45 -9.04
C SER A 71 -3.08 -5.89 -9.95
N PHE A 72 -2.85 -5.85 -11.26
CA PHE A 72 -3.88 -5.45 -12.21
C PHE A 72 -5.03 -6.47 -12.26
N GLU A 73 -4.76 -7.76 -12.03
CA GLU A 73 -5.79 -8.79 -11.94
C GLU A 73 -6.66 -8.60 -10.69
N ASP A 74 -6.07 -8.20 -9.56
CA ASP A 74 -6.86 -7.83 -8.37
C ASP A 74 -7.77 -6.64 -8.68
N ALA A 75 -7.25 -5.63 -9.38
CA ALA A 75 -8.03 -4.47 -9.77
C ALA A 75 -9.18 -4.84 -10.71
N ASN A 76 -8.94 -5.72 -11.68
CA ASN A 76 -9.98 -6.21 -12.60
C ASN A 76 -11.06 -7.01 -11.86
N ARG A 77 -10.67 -7.93 -10.96
CA ARG A 77 -11.60 -8.66 -10.10
C ARG A 77 -12.41 -7.72 -9.22
N ALA A 78 -11.76 -6.71 -8.65
CA ALA A 78 -12.42 -5.69 -7.83
C ALA A 78 -13.44 -4.88 -8.66
N MET A 79 -13.09 -4.42 -9.85
CA MET A 79 -14.02 -3.71 -10.73
C MET A 79 -15.21 -4.58 -11.16
N ALA A 80 -15.02 -5.89 -11.35
CA ALA A 80 -16.09 -6.84 -11.65
C ALA A 80 -17.13 -6.98 -10.52
N SER A 81 -16.86 -6.49 -9.30
CA SER A 81 -17.85 -6.43 -8.21
C SER A 81 -18.92 -5.34 -8.41
N GLY A 82 -18.85 -4.55 -9.47
CA GLY A 82 -19.82 -3.51 -9.82
C GLY A 82 -19.55 -2.15 -9.17
N VAL A 83 -18.43 -1.99 -8.48
CA VAL A 83 -18.00 -0.70 -7.93
C VAL A 83 -17.76 0.33 -9.02
N SER A 84 -18.04 1.60 -8.74
CA SER A 84 -17.78 2.70 -9.67
C SER A 84 -16.28 3.04 -9.80
N GLY A 85 -15.46 2.50 -8.91
CA GLY A 85 -14.02 2.69 -8.87
C GLY A 85 -13.38 1.96 -7.70
N ILE A 86 -12.06 1.98 -7.65
CA ILE A 86 -11.28 1.32 -6.59
C ILE A 86 -10.31 2.30 -5.95
N MET A 87 -10.09 2.13 -4.65
CA MET A 87 -9.05 2.82 -3.90
C MET A 87 -7.94 1.82 -3.56
N ILE A 88 -6.69 2.18 -3.88
CA ILE A 88 -5.49 1.37 -3.61
C ILE A 88 -4.67 2.09 -2.55
N ALA A 89 -4.20 1.34 -1.54
CA ALA A 89 -3.39 1.90 -0.44
C ALA A 89 -2.06 1.14 -0.32
N ARG A 90 -2.02 0.04 0.44
CA ARG A 90 -0.79 -0.75 0.64
C ARG A 90 -0.15 -1.22 -0.67
N GLY A 91 -0.95 -1.58 -1.69
CA GLY A 91 -0.43 -1.95 -3.00
C GLY A 91 0.41 -0.85 -3.65
N ALA A 92 0.02 0.42 -3.51
CA ALA A 92 0.77 1.56 -4.03
C ALA A 92 2.06 1.84 -3.24
N LEU A 93 2.09 1.52 -1.94
CA LEU A 93 3.32 1.62 -1.14
C LEU A 93 4.34 0.53 -1.49
N ILE A 94 3.87 -0.65 -1.89
CA ILE A 94 4.73 -1.78 -2.24
C ILE A 94 5.19 -1.70 -3.70
N LYS A 95 4.28 -1.28 -4.58
CA LYS A 95 4.51 -1.09 -6.01
C LYS A 95 3.92 0.26 -6.44
N PRO A 96 4.68 1.36 -6.38
CA PRO A 96 4.23 2.67 -6.87
C PRO A 96 3.73 2.64 -8.31
N TRP A 97 4.32 1.75 -9.13
CA TRP A 97 3.95 1.52 -10.52
C TRP A 97 2.68 0.65 -10.70
N ILE A 98 1.97 0.25 -9.63
CA ILE A 98 0.73 -0.53 -9.74
C ILE A 98 -0.33 0.16 -10.61
N PHE A 99 -0.38 1.49 -10.62
CA PHE A 99 -1.28 2.24 -11.48
C PHE A 99 -0.93 2.07 -12.97
N THR A 100 0.36 1.95 -13.28
CA THR A 100 0.85 1.63 -14.62
C THR A 100 0.52 0.20 -14.99
N GLU A 101 0.69 -0.76 -14.08
CA GLU A 101 0.25 -2.15 -14.31
C GLU A 101 -1.25 -2.24 -14.62
N ILE A 102 -2.09 -1.49 -13.88
CA ILE A 102 -3.53 -1.42 -14.12
C ILE A 102 -3.84 -0.76 -15.46
N LYS A 103 -3.16 0.33 -15.80
CA LYS A 103 -3.38 1.03 -17.08
C LYS A 103 -2.98 0.16 -18.27
N GLU A 104 -1.86 -0.55 -18.17
CA GLU A 104 -1.29 -1.34 -19.27
C GLU A 104 -1.71 -2.81 -19.26
N GLN A 105 -2.45 -3.24 -18.23
CA GLN A 105 -2.96 -4.62 -18.10
C GLN A 105 -1.84 -5.67 -18.18
N ARG A 106 -0.71 -5.39 -17.52
CA ARG A 106 0.44 -6.29 -17.44
C ARG A 106 1.25 -6.08 -16.18
N HIS A 107 2.00 -7.10 -15.78
CA HIS A 107 3.02 -6.96 -14.74
C HIS A 107 4.22 -6.16 -15.24
N TRP A 108 4.76 -5.33 -14.35
CA TRP A 108 5.98 -4.56 -14.61
C TRP A 108 7.13 -5.18 -13.82
N ASP A 109 8.11 -5.71 -14.55
CA ASP A 109 9.34 -6.25 -13.96
C ASP A 109 10.48 -5.24 -14.03
N ILE A 110 10.34 -4.13 -13.29
CA ILE A 110 11.35 -3.06 -13.32
C ILE A 110 12.64 -3.47 -12.60
N SER A 111 13.75 -2.94 -13.08
CA SER A 111 15.10 -3.17 -12.57
C SER A 111 15.33 -2.55 -11.18
N SER A 112 16.43 -2.94 -10.54
CA SER A 112 16.91 -2.31 -9.30
C SER A 112 17.17 -0.81 -9.46
N ARG A 113 17.72 -0.39 -10.61
CA ARG A 113 18.02 1.01 -10.93
C ARG A 113 16.74 1.83 -11.08
N GLU A 114 15.77 1.37 -11.87
CA GLU A 114 14.48 2.07 -11.99
C GLU A 114 13.77 2.21 -10.64
N ARG A 115 13.90 1.22 -9.75
CA ARG A 115 13.39 1.33 -8.38
C ARG A 115 14.15 2.35 -7.53
N LEU A 116 15.47 2.44 -7.70
CA LEU A 116 16.28 3.45 -7.01
C LEU A 116 15.95 4.85 -7.51
N ASP A 117 15.70 5.03 -8.80
CA ASP A 117 15.30 6.31 -9.39
C ASP A 117 13.98 6.80 -8.77
N ILE A 118 13.01 5.91 -8.55
CA ILE A 118 11.77 6.22 -7.82
C ILE A 118 12.05 6.71 -6.38
N LEU A 119 13.00 6.07 -5.69
CA LEU A 119 13.40 6.50 -4.34
C LEU A 119 14.12 7.86 -4.37
N GLN A 120 14.93 8.10 -5.40
CA GLN A 120 15.62 9.37 -5.61
C GLN A 120 14.63 10.51 -5.84
N ASP A 121 13.64 10.32 -6.72
CA ASP A 121 12.56 11.26 -6.95
C ASP A 121 11.82 11.58 -5.64
N TYR A 122 11.48 10.54 -4.87
CA TYR A 122 10.84 10.72 -3.58
C TYR A 122 11.68 11.57 -2.61
N THR A 123 12.98 11.30 -2.52
CA THR A 123 13.87 12.10 -1.67
C THR A 123 13.99 13.54 -2.14
N ASN A 124 14.06 13.78 -3.45
CA ASN A 124 14.10 15.12 -4.03
C ASN A 124 12.83 15.90 -3.68
N TYR A 125 11.64 15.31 -3.86
CA TYR A 125 10.38 15.94 -3.45
C TYR A 125 10.30 16.19 -1.94
N GLY A 126 10.85 15.29 -1.13
CA GLY A 126 10.95 15.47 0.32
C GLY A 126 11.80 16.69 0.70
N LEU A 127 12.96 16.86 0.06
CA LEU A 127 13.86 17.99 0.28
C LEU A 127 13.28 19.30 -0.27
N GLU A 128 12.57 19.28 -1.40
CA GLU A 128 11.84 20.44 -1.91
C GLU A 128 10.74 20.89 -0.93
N HIS A 129 10.05 19.93 -0.32
CA HIS A 129 8.92 20.21 0.55
C HIS A 129 9.32 20.58 2.00
N TRP A 130 10.34 19.92 2.56
CA TRP A 130 10.76 20.12 3.95
C TRP A 130 12.07 20.88 4.12
N GLY A 131 12.78 21.17 3.03
CA GLY A 131 14.09 21.82 3.04
C GLY A 131 15.25 20.82 2.99
N SER A 132 16.41 21.34 2.60
CA SER A 132 17.68 20.62 2.57
C SER A 132 18.57 20.90 3.79
N ASP A 133 18.02 21.54 4.81
CA ASP A 133 18.68 21.68 6.11
C ASP A 133 18.61 20.35 6.88
N THR A 134 19.30 20.27 8.02
CA THR A 134 19.34 19.04 8.82
C THR A 134 17.93 18.56 9.20
N GLN A 135 17.00 19.46 9.52
CA GLN A 135 15.63 19.07 9.89
C GLN A 135 14.85 18.49 8.72
N GLY A 136 14.95 19.11 7.54
CA GLY A 136 14.29 18.64 6.33
C GLY A 136 14.85 17.31 5.81
N VAL A 137 16.17 17.13 5.86
CA VAL A 137 16.84 15.86 5.53
C VAL A 137 16.37 14.74 6.46
N GLU A 138 16.39 14.96 7.77
CA GLU A 138 16.00 13.92 8.73
C GLU A 138 14.50 13.60 8.69
N LYS A 139 13.66 14.60 8.40
CA LYS A 139 12.24 14.38 8.17
C LYS A 139 12.00 13.55 6.91
N THR A 140 12.68 13.88 5.81
CA THR A 140 12.65 13.09 4.56
C THR A 140 13.09 11.66 4.80
N ARG A 141 14.24 11.47 5.47
CA ARG A 141 14.80 10.16 5.81
C ARG A 141 13.81 9.33 6.62
N LYS A 142 13.19 9.91 7.64
CA LYS A 142 12.21 9.21 8.46
C LYS A 142 11.04 8.67 7.64
N PHE A 143 10.47 9.45 6.73
CA PHE A 143 9.37 8.97 5.89
C PHE A 143 9.84 7.97 4.83
N LEU A 144 11.04 8.15 4.27
CA LEU A 144 11.67 7.17 3.38
C LEU A 144 11.83 5.81 4.08
N LEU A 145 12.36 5.77 5.30
CA LEU A 145 12.54 4.54 6.07
C LEU A 145 11.21 3.86 6.41
N GLU A 146 10.17 4.64 6.73
CA GLU A 146 8.81 4.10 6.91
C GLU A 146 8.28 3.50 5.61
N TRP A 147 8.58 4.10 4.46
CA TRP A 147 8.13 3.58 3.17
C TRP A 147 8.92 2.34 2.73
N LEU A 148 10.23 2.30 2.93
CA LEU A 148 11.08 1.13 2.64
C LEU A 148 10.58 -0.13 3.33
N SER A 149 9.98 0.00 4.51
CA SER A 149 9.37 -1.11 5.24
C SER A 149 8.12 -1.75 4.57
N PHE A 150 7.54 -1.05 3.59
CA PHE A 150 6.53 -1.59 2.68
C PHE A 150 7.17 -2.05 1.38
N LEU A 151 8.03 -1.22 0.79
CA LEU A 151 8.67 -1.48 -0.50
C LEU A 151 9.45 -2.80 -0.50
N CYS A 152 10.08 -3.16 0.63
CA CYS A 152 10.84 -4.41 0.78
C CYS A 152 10.00 -5.68 0.62
N ARG A 153 8.67 -5.56 0.58
CA ARG A 153 7.76 -6.69 0.37
C ARG A 153 7.57 -7.01 -1.11
N TYR A 154 7.99 -6.15 -2.02
CA TYR A 154 7.98 -6.45 -3.45
C TYR A 154 9.02 -7.52 -3.78
N ILE A 155 8.62 -8.52 -4.55
CA ILE A 155 9.52 -9.53 -5.13
C ILE A 155 9.55 -9.30 -6.64
N PRO A 156 10.73 -9.14 -7.25
CA PRO A 156 10.86 -9.02 -8.71
C PRO A 156 10.09 -10.11 -9.45
N VAL A 157 9.38 -9.73 -10.52
CA VAL A 157 8.50 -10.64 -11.27
C VAL A 157 9.28 -11.82 -11.83
N GLY A 158 10.49 -11.59 -12.35
CA GLY A 158 11.37 -12.65 -12.85
C GLY A 158 11.84 -13.67 -11.80
N LEU A 159 11.59 -13.43 -10.50
CA LEU A 159 11.89 -14.36 -9.41
C LEU A 159 10.65 -15.11 -8.89
N LEU A 160 9.45 -14.76 -9.35
CA LEU A 160 8.21 -15.38 -8.90
C LEU A 160 7.92 -16.67 -9.69
N GLU A 161 7.67 -17.76 -8.98
CA GLU A 161 7.16 -19.01 -9.60
C GLU A 161 5.73 -18.82 -10.15
N ARG A 162 4.92 -18.00 -9.46
CA ARG A 162 3.50 -17.80 -9.77
C ARG A 162 3.12 -16.34 -9.65
N LEU A 163 2.36 -15.86 -10.62
CA LEU A 163 1.80 -14.52 -10.66
C LEU A 163 0.29 -14.55 -10.37
N PRO A 164 -0.26 -13.49 -9.77
CA PRO A 164 0.43 -12.33 -9.19
C PRO A 164 1.11 -12.66 -7.86
N GLN A 165 2.05 -11.80 -7.41
CA GLN A 165 2.66 -11.93 -6.09
C GLN A 165 1.58 -11.89 -4.99
N ARG A 166 1.56 -12.93 -4.15
CA ARG A 166 0.67 -12.99 -3.00
C ARG A 166 1.34 -12.36 -1.79
N ILE A 167 1.09 -11.07 -1.59
CA ILE A 167 1.80 -10.25 -0.58
C ILE A 167 1.69 -10.74 0.87
N ASN A 168 0.67 -11.54 1.18
CA ASN A 168 0.46 -12.11 2.52
C ASN A 168 1.26 -13.40 2.73
N GLU A 169 1.79 -14.00 1.65
CA GLU A 169 2.70 -15.12 1.75
C GLU A 169 4.04 -14.64 2.29
N ARG A 170 4.66 -15.46 3.14
CA ARG A 170 6.03 -15.25 3.59
C ARG A 170 6.93 -15.94 2.58
N PRO A 171 7.56 -15.20 1.65
CA PRO A 171 8.45 -15.83 0.69
C PRO A 171 9.60 -16.52 1.43
N PRO A 172 10.15 -17.63 0.90
CA PRO A 172 11.43 -18.14 1.36
C PRO A 172 12.51 -17.08 1.16
N TYR A 173 13.64 -17.24 1.85
CA TYR A 173 14.80 -16.40 1.59
C TYR A 173 15.23 -16.53 0.13
N TYR A 174 15.45 -15.39 -0.53
CA TYR A 174 15.89 -15.33 -1.91
C TYR A 174 16.95 -14.24 -2.06
N LEU A 175 17.81 -14.40 -3.07
CA LEU A 175 18.70 -13.34 -3.53
C LEU A 175 18.01 -12.62 -4.68
N GLY A 176 18.08 -11.28 -4.66
CA GLY A 176 17.65 -10.48 -5.79
C GLY A 176 18.52 -10.74 -7.02
N ARG A 177 18.12 -10.23 -8.18
CA ARG A 177 18.87 -10.40 -9.44
C ARG A 177 20.24 -9.70 -9.40
N ASP A 178 20.39 -8.72 -8.51
CA ASP A 178 21.63 -8.04 -8.22
C ASP A 178 21.74 -7.66 -6.72
N PRO A 179 22.88 -7.13 -6.26
CA PRO A 179 23.07 -6.74 -4.86
C PRO A 179 22.10 -5.66 -4.37
N LEU A 180 21.69 -4.72 -5.23
CA LEU A 180 20.77 -3.65 -4.87
C LEU A 180 19.35 -4.18 -4.67
N GLU A 181 18.91 -5.13 -5.50
CA GLU A 181 17.64 -5.83 -5.29
C GLU A 181 17.61 -6.60 -3.97
N THR A 182 18.73 -7.28 -3.67
CA THR A 182 18.89 -8.02 -2.41
C THR A 182 18.81 -7.07 -1.22
N LEU A 183 19.45 -5.90 -1.32
CA LEU A 183 19.39 -4.85 -0.30
C LEU A 183 17.96 -4.31 -0.13
N MET A 184 17.26 -4.01 -1.22
CA MET A 184 15.88 -3.51 -1.20
C MET A 184 14.88 -4.54 -0.67
N ALA A 185 15.13 -5.84 -0.85
CA ALA A 185 14.29 -6.93 -0.35
C ALA A 185 14.51 -7.21 1.15
N SER A 186 15.57 -6.66 1.76
CA SER A 186 15.89 -6.90 3.16
C SER A 186 14.80 -6.37 4.09
N GLN A 187 14.52 -7.13 5.15
CA GLN A 187 13.64 -6.69 6.25
C GLN A 187 14.42 -6.13 7.45
N ASN A 188 15.75 -6.02 7.33
CA ASN A 188 16.61 -5.43 8.34
C ASN A 188 16.59 -3.90 8.21
N VAL A 189 16.43 -3.22 9.36
CA VAL A 189 16.47 -1.76 9.44
C VAL A 189 17.81 -1.21 8.96
N ASP A 190 18.92 -1.87 9.30
CA ASP A 190 20.26 -1.40 8.93
C ASP A 190 20.43 -1.30 7.41
N ASP A 191 19.80 -2.21 6.66
CA ASP A 191 19.84 -2.18 5.20
C ASP A 191 18.98 -1.05 4.63
N TRP A 192 17.85 -0.73 5.27
CA TRP A 192 17.07 0.46 4.91
C TRP A 192 17.83 1.74 5.21
N VAL A 193 18.58 1.79 6.31
CA VAL A 193 19.45 2.93 6.65
C VAL A 193 20.51 3.09 5.55
N LYS A 194 21.19 2.02 5.13
CA LYS A 194 22.16 2.08 4.02
C LYS A 194 21.53 2.66 2.74
N ILE A 195 20.34 2.21 2.34
CA ILE A 195 19.63 2.78 1.17
C ILE A 195 19.39 4.28 1.37
N SER A 196 18.95 4.69 2.56
CA SER A 196 18.73 6.11 2.86
C SER A 196 20.04 6.92 2.82
N GLU A 197 21.18 6.33 3.21
CA GLU A 197 22.48 7.00 3.15
C GLU A 197 22.98 7.22 1.72
N MET A 198 22.64 6.30 0.81
CA MET A 198 22.92 6.47 -0.62
C MET A 198 22.22 7.69 -1.22
N LEU A 199 21.06 8.07 -0.68
CA LEU A 199 20.20 9.13 -1.23
C LEU A 199 20.32 10.47 -0.48
N LEU A 200 20.51 10.43 0.84
CA LEU A 200 20.43 11.60 1.74
C LEU A 200 21.72 11.85 2.52
N GLY A 201 22.80 11.10 2.25
CA GLY A 201 24.06 11.18 2.98
C GLY A 201 24.04 10.40 4.30
N ARG A 202 25.19 10.35 4.99
CA ARG A 202 25.39 9.52 6.19
C ARG A 202 24.51 9.96 7.36
N VAL A 203 24.08 8.97 8.16
CA VAL A 203 23.40 9.24 9.43
C VAL A 203 24.40 9.50 10.56
N PRO A 204 24.00 10.19 11.65
CA PRO A 204 24.79 10.25 12.89
C PRO A 204 25.08 8.86 13.47
N ALA A 205 26.17 8.73 14.21
CA ALA A 205 26.61 7.44 14.77
C ALA A 205 25.62 6.81 15.77
N ASP A 206 24.79 7.63 16.42
CA ASP A 206 23.75 7.24 17.37
C ASP A 206 22.36 7.12 16.73
N PHE A 207 22.26 7.23 15.40
CA PHE A 207 20.99 7.11 14.70
C PHE A 207 20.38 5.73 14.88
N SER A 208 19.09 5.70 15.23
CA SER A 208 18.30 4.48 15.27
C SER A 208 16.91 4.72 14.70
N PHE A 209 16.36 3.69 14.06
CA PHE A 209 15.03 3.73 13.48
C PHE A 209 14.21 2.51 13.89
N LEU A 210 12.97 2.74 14.28
CA LEU A 210 11.99 1.70 14.54
C LEU A 210 10.72 1.99 13.72
N PRO A 211 10.31 1.10 12.80
CA PRO A 211 9.12 1.34 11.99
C PRO A 211 7.84 1.38 12.83
N LYS A 212 6.94 2.31 12.50
CA LYS A 212 5.67 2.49 13.25
C LYS A 212 4.82 1.23 13.31
N HIS A 213 4.80 0.43 12.25
CA HIS A 213 3.96 -0.78 12.19
C HIS A 213 4.53 -1.95 13.01
N LYS A 214 5.85 -1.96 13.29
CA LYS A 214 6.47 -2.89 14.25
C LYS A 214 6.32 -2.41 15.70
N ALA A 215 6.26 -1.09 15.94
CA ALA A 215 6.04 -0.54 17.28
C ALA A 215 4.64 -0.89 17.85
N ASN A 216 3.63 -1.05 16.99
CA ASN A 216 2.25 -1.31 17.39
C ASN A 216 1.85 -2.80 17.42
N SER A 217 2.76 -3.73 17.07
CA SER A 217 2.48 -5.18 17.15
C SER A 217 2.62 -5.76 18.56
N TYR A 218 3.09 -4.97 19.53
CA TYR A 218 3.32 -5.37 20.92
C TYR A 218 2.23 -4.88 21.91
N LYS A 219 1.03 -4.53 21.42
CA LYS A 219 -0.13 -4.16 22.25
C LYS A 219 -1.41 -4.88 21.87
#